data_AF-A0A380ZGW8-F1
#
_entry.id   AF-A0A380ZGW8-F1
#
_cell.length_a   1.000
_cell.length_b   1.000
_cell.length_c   1.000
_cell.angle_alpha   90.00
_cell.angle_beta   90.00
_cell.angle_gamma   90.00
#
_symmetry.space_group_name_H-M   'P 1'
#
loop_
_entity.id
_entity.type
_entity.pdbx_description
1 polymer ?
#
loop_
_entity_poly.entity_id
_entity_poly.type
_entity_poly.pdbx_seq_one_letter_code
_entity_poly.pdbx_strand_id
1 'polypeptide(L)'
;MAKQITNLYRIKALKDFDDVKAGILGGFIEKEVNLSHDGNCWVYDDAWVYGHAQVSGCACVYSHVKIYNYAVVNSCAKIYGKFMAMPRSHIIQRSGVELMARQN
;
A
#
# COMPACT_ATOMS: atom_id res chain seq x y z
N MET A 1 -10.18 3.60 21.02
CA MET A 1 -9.98 2.14 20.89
C MET A 1 -9.14 1.88 19.65
N ALA A 2 -8.02 1.17 19.77
CA ALA A 2 -7.28 0.71 18.59
C ALA A 2 -8.07 -0.45 17.97
N LYS A 3 -8.53 -0.28 16.73
CA LYS A 3 -9.21 -1.34 15.99
C LYS A 3 -8.25 -2.51 15.83
N GLN A 4 -8.57 -3.66 16.43
CA GLN A 4 -7.79 -4.87 16.27
C GLN A 4 -7.94 -5.34 14.82
N ILE A 5 -6.82 -5.46 14.09
CA ILE A 5 -6.81 -5.96 12.72
C ILE A 5 -7.16 -7.44 12.81
N THR A 6 -8.34 -7.81 12.33
CA THR A 6 -8.87 -9.15 12.54
C THR A 6 -8.40 -10.13 11.47
N ASN A 7 -8.26 -9.71 10.21
CA ASN A 7 -7.77 -10.56 9.11
C ASN A 7 -7.10 -9.73 8.01
N LEU A 8 -6.04 -10.27 7.40
CA LEU A 8 -5.45 -9.77 6.16
C LEU A 8 -5.72 -10.75 5.03
N TYR A 9 -6.08 -10.22 3.86
CA TYR A 9 -6.41 -10.99 2.67
C TYR A 9 -5.38 -10.74 1.60
N ARG A 10 -4.86 -11.82 1.00
CA ARG A 10 -3.96 -11.71 -0.14
C ARG A 10 -4.74 -11.29 -1.38
N ILE A 11 -4.28 -10.27 -2.08
CA ILE A 11 -4.95 -9.76 -3.28
C ILE A 11 -4.58 -10.58 -4.50
N LYS A 12 -5.50 -10.63 -5.46
CA LYS A 12 -5.32 -11.27 -6.77
C LYS A 12 -5.81 -10.34 -7.86
N ALA A 13 -5.00 -10.16 -8.90
CA ALA A 13 -5.36 -9.32 -10.04
C ALA A 13 -6.52 -9.97 -10.81
N LEU A 14 -7.59 -9.21 -11.08
CA LEU A 14 -8.75 -9.67 -11.84
C LEU A 14 -8.67 -9.33 -13.33
N LYS A 15 -7.78 -8.42 -13.71
CA LYS A 15 -7.52 -7.97 -15.08
C LYS A 15 -6.05 -7.66 -15.26
N ASP A 16 -5.62 -7.54 -16.51
CA ASP A 16 -4.30 -7.02 -16.87
C ASP A 16 -4.27 -5.50 -16.68
N PHE A 17 -3.19 -4.98 -16.10
CA PHE A 17 -2.90 -3.54 -16.03
C PHE A 17 -1.40 -3.31 -15.77
N ASP A 18 -0.81 -2.30 -16.42
CA ASP A 18 0.63 -2.02 -16.38
C ASP A 18 1.47 -3.31 -16.61
N ASP A 19 2.32 -3.68 -15.65
CA ASP A 19 3.12 -4.90 -15.63
C ASP A 19 2.44 -6.10 -14.93
N VAL A 20 1.22 -5.94 -14.41
CA VAL A 20 0.47 -6.98 -13.68
C VAL A 20 -0.50 -7.71 -14.59
N LYS A 21 -0.44 -9.05 -14.58
CA LYS A 21 -1.34 -9.94 -15.32
C LYS A 21 -2.49 -10.46 -14.47
N ALA A 22 -3.65 -10.64 -15.09
CA ALA A 22 -4.80 -11.27 -14.46
C ALA A 22 -4.41 -12.63 -13.86
N GLY A 23 -4.83 -12.88 -12.63
CA GLY A 23 -4.52 -14.09 -11.90
C GLY A 23 -3.29 -14.00 -10.99
N ILE A 24 -2.42 -13.01 -11.18
CA ILE A 24 -1.24 -12.81 -10.32
C ILE A 24 -1.64 -12.42 -8.90
N LEU A 25 -0.96 -12.99 -7.93
CA LEU A 25 -1.10 -12.65 -6.52
C LEU A 25 -0.21 -11.45 -6.19
N GLY A 26 -0.74 -10.53 -5.38
CA GLY A 26 0.01 -9.44 -4.77
C GLY A 26 0.20 -9.63 -3.27
N GLY A 27 0.37 -8.50 -2.57
CA GLY A 27 0.45 -8.42 -1.13
C GLY A 27 -0.91 -8.55 -0.44
N PHE A 28 -1.06 -7.96 0.74
CA PHE A 28 -2.24 -8.16 1.58
C PHE A 28 -2.90 -6.86 2.00
N ILE A 29 -4.23 -6.90 2.06
CA ILE A 29 -5.07 -5.81 2.52
C ILE A 29 -6.00 -6.29 3.64
N GLU A 30 -6.36 -5.41 4.59
CA GLU A 30 -7.38 -5.73 5.59
C GLU A 30 -8.81 -5.60 5.01
N LYS A 31 -9.02 -4.58 4.18
CA LYS A 31 -10.31 -4.26 3.58
C LYS A 31 -10.13 -3.83 2.14
N GLU A 32 -11.17 -4.03 1.35
CA GLU A 32 -11.24 -3.58 -0.05
C GLU A 32 -10.86 -2.10 -0.20
N VAL A 33 -11.36 -1.22 0.67
CA VAL A 33 -11.03 0.22 0.68
C VAL A 33 -9.54 0.56 0.86
N ASN A 34 -8.72 -0.38 1.34
CA ASN A 34 -7.28 -0.12 1.51
C ASN A 34 -6.53 -0.02 0.17
N LEU A 35 -7.09 -0.56 -0.92
CA LEU A 35 -6.53 -0.49 -2.26
C LEU A 35 -7.62 -0.07 -3.25
N SER A 36 -7.44 1.05 -3.93
CA SER A 36 -8.41 1.51 -4.93
C SER A 36 -8.50 0.56 -6.12
N HIS A 37 -9.71 0.42 -6.66
CA HIS A 37 -9.97 -0.31 -7.90
C HIS A 37 -9.79 0.58 -9.14
N ASP A 38 -9.64 1.90 -8.93
CA ASP A 38 -9.44 2.90 -9.97
C ASP A 38 -7.95 3.21 -10.15
N GLY A 39 -7.55 3.37 -11.42
CA GLY A 39 -6.16 3.56 -11.80
C GLY A 39 -5.38 2.24 -11.84
N ASN A 40 -4.06 2.35 -11.60
CA ASN A 40 -3.09 1.27 -11.73
C ASN A 40 -2.34 1.01 -10.39
N CYS A 41 -2.93 1.40 -9.25
CA CYS A 41 -2.27 1.19 -7.98
C CYS A 41 -2.22 -0.30 -7.60
N TRP A 42 -1.10 -0.73 -7.02
CA TRP A 42 -0.90 -2.13 -6.69
C TRP A 42 0.01 -2.34 -5.47
N VAL A 43 -0.25 -3.45 -4.79
CA VAL A 43 0.54 -3.93 -3.65
C VAL A 43 1.22 -5.23 -4.09
N TYR A 44 2.52 -5.17 -4.26
CA TYR A 44 3.36 -6.28 -4.71
C TYR A 44 3.86 -7.13 -3.52
N ASP A 45 4.27 -8.36 -3.83
CA ASP A 45 4.99 -9.28 -2.94
C ASP A 45 4.31 -9.50 -1.59
N ASP A 46 5.02 -9.20 -0.49
CA ASP A 46 4.59 -9.38 0.91
C ASP A 46 4.22 -8.04 1.58
N ALA A 47 3.85 -7.03 0.79
CA ALA A 47 3.48 -5.73 1.34
C ALA A 47 2.11 -5.81 2.00
N TRP A 48 1.93 -5.02 3.06
CA TRP A 48 0.75 -5.05 3.92
C TRP A 48 0.13 -3.66 4.04
N VAL A 49 -1.15 -3.55 3.70
CA VAL A 49 -1.93 -2.30 3.82
C VAL A 49 -3.16 -2.54 4.68
N TYR A 50 -3.25 -1.88 5.83
CA TYR A 50 -4.30 -2.17 6.82
C TYR A 50 -4.72 -0.95 7.63
N GLY A 51 -5.73 -1.09 8.49
CA GLY A 51 -6.31 0.02 9.24
C GLY A 51 -7.10 0.98 8.35
N HIS A 52 -6.88 2.29 8.51
CA HIS A 52 -7.51 3.35 7.72
C HIS A 52 -6.66 3.76 6.50
N ALA A 53 -5.62 3.00 6.17
CA ALA A 53 -4.69 3.37 5.12
C ALA A 53 -5.33 3.19 3.75
N GLN A 54 -4.96 4.03 2.78
CA GLN A 54 -5.50 3.96 1.42
C GLN A 54 -4.38 4.13 0.40
N VAL A 55 -4.34 3.21 -0.57
CA VAL A 55 -3.45 3.27 -1.73
C VAL A 55 -4.31 3.49 -2.98
N SER A 56 -4.02 4.54 -3.74
CA SER A 56 -4.82 4.90 -4.92
C SER A 56 -4.02 5.54 -6.06
N GLY A 57 -4.63 5.69 -7.23
CA GLY A 57 -4.02 6.34 -8.39
C GLY A 57 -3.05 5.42 -9.14
N CYS A 58 -1.76 5.74 -9.13
CA CYS A 58 -0.69 4.96 -9.78
C CYS A 58 0.36 4.49 -8.75
N ALA A 59 -0.02 4.43 -7.48
CA ALA A 59 0.89 4.11 -6.39
C ALA A 59 1.25 2.61 -6.38
N CYS A 60 2.53 2.30 -6.27
CA CYS A 60 3.04 0.94 -6.23
C CYS A 60 3.81 0.70 -4.93
N VAL A 61 3.40 -0.32 -4.18
CA VAL A 61 3.99 -0.69 -2.89
C VAL A 61 4.65 -2.05 -3.01
N TYR A 62 5.94 -2.16 -2.70
CA TYR A 62 6.72 -3.37 -2.98
C TYR A 62 7.29 -4.02 -1.72
N SER A 63 7.69 -5.30 -1.80
CA SER A 63 8.45 -6.01 -0.76
C SER A 63 7.76 -6.01 0.62
N HIS A 64 8.50 -5.93 1.72
CA HIS A 64 7.99 -6.07 3.09
C HIS A 64 7.48 -4.76 3.73
N VAL A 65 6.87 -3.88 2.92
CA VAL A 65 6.36 -2.58 3.40
C VAL A 65 5.09 -2.77 4.22
N LYS A 66 4.96 -2.03 5.33
CA LYS A 66 3.74 -1.94 6.15
C LYS A 66 3.16 -0.54 6.10
N ILE A 67 1.95 -0.41 5.57
CA ILE A 67 1.18 0.83 5.52
C ILE A 67 -0.05 0.66 6.40
N TYR A 68 -0.22 1.54 7.37
CA TYR A 68 -1.33 1.43 8.31
C TYR A 68 -1.76 2.76 8.92
N ASN A 69 -2.75 2.70 9.82
CA ASN A 69 -3.40 3.87 10.42
C ASN A 69 -3.99 4.78 9.34
N TYR A 70 -3.75 6.09 9.36
CA TYR A 70 -4.35 7.06 8.44
C TYR A 70 -3.39 7.46 7.31
N ALA A 71 -2.54 6.54 6.84
CA ALA A 71 -1.60 6.81 5.76
C ALA A 71 -2.34 6.84 4.40
N VAL A 72 -2.08 7.88 3.60
CA VAL A 72 -2.64 8.00 2.25
C VAL A 72 -1.48 7.99 1.26
N VAL A 73 -1.47 6.96 0.42
CA VAL A 73 -0.51 6.84 -0.68
C VAL A 73 -1.27 7.06 -1.98
N ASN A 74 -0.97 8.14 -2.65
CA ASN A 74 -1.61 8.49 -3.90
C ASN A 74 -0.55 8.93 -4.92
N SER A 75 -0.99 9.14 -6.17
CA SER A 75 -0.10 9.52 -7.28
C SER A 75 0.95 8.44 -7.59
N CYS A 76 1.84 8.64 -8.56
CA CYS A 76 2.82 7.64 -9.02
C CYS A 76 3.95 7.34 -8.00
N ALA A 77 3.61 7.27 -6.71
CA ALA A 77 4.51 6.93 -5.62
C ALA A 77 4.96 5.47 -5.75
N LYS A 78 6.27 5.23 -5.60
CA LYS A 78 6.83 3.88 -5.57
C LYS A 78 7.54 3.67 -4.25
N ILE A 79 7.02 2.77 -3.41
CA ILE A 79 7.51 2.54 -2.05
C ILE A 79 8.24 1.20 -2.01
N TYR A 80 9.50 1.22 -1.60
CA TYR A 80 10.37 0.05 -1.54
C TYR A 80 10.98 -0.13 -0.15
N GLY A 81 11.39 -1.36 0.16
CA GLY A 81 12.18 -1.70 1.34
C GLY A 81 11.38 -2.01 2.60
N LYS A 82 12.04 -2.01 3.76
CA LYS A 82 11.39 -2.19 5.07
C LYS A 82 10.83 -0.86 5.57
N PHE A 83 9.81 -0.35 4.89
CA PHE A 83 9.19 0.94 5.21
C PHE A 83 7.96 0.76 6.10
N MET A 84 7.80 1.67 7.06
CA MET A 84 6.68 1.70 7.99
C MET A 84 6.00 3.08 7.91
N ALA A 85 4.84 3.16 7.25
CA ALA A 85 4.11 4.43 7.11
C ALA A 85 3.36 4.77 8.42
N MET A 86 3.72 5.88 9.05
CA MET A 86 3.22 6.34 10.35
C MET A 86 1.86 7.07 10.24
N PRO A 87 1.07 7.17 11.33
CA PRO A 87 -0.24 7.84 11.34
C PRO A 87 -0.13 9.30 10.89
N ARG A 88 -0.89 9.68 9.84
CA ARG A 88 -0.96 11.00 9.16
C ARG A 88 0.11 11.28 8.08
N SER A 89 0.79 10.27 7.55
CA SER A 89 1.68 10.47 6.40
C SER A 89 0.88 10.56 5.08
N HIS A 90 1.14 11.62 4.31
CA HIS A 90 0.68 11.77 2.93
C HIS A 90 1.87 11.49 2.01
N ILE A 91 1.86 10.38 1.28
CA ILE A 91 2.98 9.96 0.42
C ILE A 91 2.58 10.23 -1.03
N ILE A 92 3.25 11.21 -1.66
CA ILE A 92 2.79 11.78 -2.94
C ILE A 92 3.84 11.69 -4.07
N GLN A 93 5.14 11.41 -3.83
CA GLN A 93 6.11 11.47 -4.95
C GLN A 93 7.37 10.58 -4.89
N ARG A 94 7.86 10.24 -6.09
CA ARG A 94 9.06 9.46 -6.46
C ARG A 94 10.35 10.00 -5.82
N SER A 95 10.95 9.21 -4.93
CA SER A 95 12.34 8.74 -5.04
C SER A 95 12.64 7.83 -3.84
N GLY A 96 13.64 6.96 -3.99
CA GLY A 96 13.99 5.96 -2.99
C GLY A 96 14.24 6.58 -1.62
N VAL A 97 13.45 6.14 -0.64
CA VAL A 97 13.72 6.28 0.80
C VAL A 97 13.77 7.72 1.34
N GLU A 98 12.64 8.43 1.43
CA GLU A 98 12.57 9.58 2.35
C GLU A 98 11.17 9.83 2.91
N LEU A 99 10.83 9.08 3.97
CA LEU A 99 9.95 9.53 5.05
C LEU A 99 10.47 8.88 6.35
N MET A 100 11.71 9.23 6.73
CA MET A 100 12.18 9.06 8.09
C MET A 100 11.48 10.11 8.97
N ALA A 101 10.26 9.82 9.43
CA ALA A 101 9.73 10.55 10.58
C ALA A 101 10.32 9.94 11.85
N ARG A 102 11.61 10.20 12.09
CA ARG A 102 12.18 10.16 13.43
C ARG A 102 12.06 11.57 13.98
N GLN A 103 11.09 11.80 14.85
CA GLN A 103 11.17 12.91 15.80
C GLN A 103 11.05 12.28 17.19
N ASN A 104 12.01 12.64 18.04
CA ASN A 104 12.20 12.17 19.42
C ASN A 104 10.91 12.09 20.23
#